data_AF-A0A921BN93-F1
#
_entry.id   AF-A0A921BN93-F1
#
_cell.length_a   1.000
_cell.length_b   1.000
_cell.length_c   1.000
_cell.angle_alpha   90.00
_cell.angle_beta   90.00
_cell.angle_gamma   90.00
#
_symmetry.space_group_name_H-M   'P 1'
#
loop_
_entity.id
_entity.type
_entity.pdbx_description
1 polymer ?
#
loop_
_entity_poly.entity_id
_entity_poly.type
_entity_poly.pdbx_seq_one_letter_code
_entity_poly.pdbx_strand_id
1 'polypeptide(L)'
;MIIAQVVGAVAGTVLANLMFDLPAVDWSTTSRTGGPLWLGEVVATVGLLLVVFSLVCTSRTAHLPYVVGAYIGGAYYFTSSTSFANPAVTIGRTLSDTFAGIDPTCAPMFILMQVVGVGVAVALLRALFPTAS
;
A
#
# COMPACT_ATOMS: atom_id res chain seq x y z
N MET A 1 -14.50 7.05 6.58
CA MET A 1 -13.82 5.99 5.81
C MET A 1 -12.42 5.68 6.33
N ILE A 2 -11.54 6.67 6.55
CA ILE A 2 -10.15 6.44 7.02
C ILE A 2 -10.09 5.65 8.34
N ILE A 3 -10.88 6.04 9.34
CA ILE A 3 -10.92 5.31 10.63
C ILE A 3 -11.29 3.84 10.42
N ALA A 4 -12.28 3.55 9.58
CA ALA A 4 -12.68 2.17 9.27
C ALA A 4 -11.58 1.38 8.56
N GLN A 5 -10.79 2.01 7.68
CA GLN A 5 -9.63 1.36 7.04
C GLN A 5 -8.54 1.03 8.06
N VAL A 6 -8.23 1.96 8.96
CA VAL A 6 -7.22 1.74 10.02
C VAL A 6 -7.68 0.65 10.98
N VAL A 7 -8.93 0.71 11.45
CA VAL A 7 -9.51 -0.33 12.31
C VAL A 7 -9.52 -1.69 11.62
N GLY A 8 -9.90 -1.73 10.33
CA GLY A 8 -9.88 -2.96 9.54
C GLY A 8 -8.47 -3.53 9.37
N ALA A 9 -7.47 -2.68 9.10
CA ALA A 9 -6.08 -3.11 8.98
C ALA A 9 -5.54 -3.65 10.32
N VAL A 10 -5.80 -2.95 11.43
CA VAL A 10 -5.44 -3.41 12.78
C VAL A 10 -6.11 -4.74 13.11
N ALA A 11 -7.43 -4.85 12.91
CA ALA A 11 -8.17 -6.08 13.17
C ALA A 11 -7.67 -7.25 12.31
N GLY A 12 -7.36 -7.00 11.04
CA GLY A 12 -6.77 -7.99 10.14
C GLY A 12 -5.39 -8.46 10.59
N THR A 13 -4.53 -7.54 11.04
CA THR A 13 -3.21 -7.89 11.60
C THR A 13 -3.34 -8.71 12.87
N VAL A 14 -4.22 -8.31 13.80
CA VAL A 14 -4.47 -9.06 15.04
C VAL A 14 -4.96 -10.48 14.71
N LEU A 15 -5.92 -10.60 13.79
CA LEU A 15 -6.42 -11.89 13.36
C LEU A 15 -5.32 -12.75 12.75
N ALA A 16 -4.46 -12.18 11.89
CA ALA A 16 -3.34 -12.90 11.30
C ALA A 16 -2.35 -13.39 12.36
N ASN A 17 -1.95 -12.54 13.32
CA ASN A 17 -1.06 -12.95 14.40
C ASN A 17 -1.63 -14.15 15.18
N LEU A 18 -2.92 -14.08 15.55
CA LEU A 18 -3.58 -15.18 16.26
C LEU A 18 -3.67 -16.47 15.42
N MET A 19 -3.90 -16.36 14.10
CA MET A 19 -3.89 -17.52 13.19
C MET A 19 -2.53 -18.22 13.13
N PHE A 20 -1.44 -17.50 13.41
CA PHE A 20 -0.07 -18.02 13.39
C PHE A 20 0.51 -18.24 14.79
N ASP A 21 -0.33 -18.32 15.82
CA ASP A 21 0.06 -18.55 17.23
C ASP A 21 1.05 -17.50 17.78
N LEU A 22 0.88 -16.24 17.34
CA LEU A 22 1.63 -15.08 17.83
C LEU A 22 0.77 -14.24 18.80
N PRO A 23 1.39 -13.36 19.62
CA PRO A 23 0.65 -12.39 20.42
C PRO A 23 -0.30 -11.56 19.55
N ALA A 24 -1.51 -11.28 20.07
CA ALA A 24 -2.52 -10.51 19.35
C ALA A 24 -1.98 -9.18 18.80
N VAL A 25 -1.12 -8.51 19.57
CA VAL A 25 -0.37 -7.33 19.16
C VAL A 25 1.09 -7.57 19.50
N ASP A 26 1.95 -7.39 18.49
CA ASP A 26 3.40 -7.49 18.66
C ASP A 26 4.10 -6.36 17.89
N TRP A 27 4.77 -5.46 18.60
CA TRP A 27 5.36 -4.28 17.96
C TRP A 27 6.53 -4.68 17.09
N SER A 28 6.46 -4.36 15.80
CA SER A 28 7.50 -4.79 14.88
C SER A 28 8.83 -4.08 15.13
N THR A 29 9.91 -4.88 15.07
CA THR A 29 11.31 -4.44 15.08
C THR A 29 11.94 -4.50 13.69
N THR A 30 11.14 -4.85 12.67
CA THR A 30 11.59 -5.01 11.29
C THR A 30 11.92 -3.65 10.66
N SER A 31 13.20 -3.32 10.62
CA SER A 31 13.69 -2.06 10.02
C SER A 31 13.46 -2.04 8.50
N ARG A 32 12.66 -1.07 8.04
CA ARG A 32 12.40 -0.81 6.62
C ARG A 32 12.71 0.64 6.32
N THR A 33 14.00 0.93 6.16
CA THR A 33 14.49 2.28 5.84
C THR A 33 15.49 2.25 4.69
N GLY A 34 15.56 3.33 3.94
CA GLY A 34 16.51 3.51 2.83
C GLY A 34 15.84 3.90 1.51
N GLY A 35 16.60 4.66 0.70
CA GLY A 35 16.15 5.20 -0.58
C GLY A 35 15.49 4.18 -1.53
N PRO A 36 16.04 2.97 -1.71
CA PRO A 36 15.42 1.96 -2.57
C PRO A 36 14.03 1.53 -2.12
N LEU A 37 13.77 1.43 -0.81
CA LEU A 37 12.47 1.04 -0.28
C LEU A 37 11.45 2.18 -0.44
N TRP A 38 11.89 3.42 -0.18
CA TRP A 38 11.08 4.61 -0.35
C TRP A 38 10.64 4.80 -1.80
N LEU A 39 11.56 4.61 -2.75
CA LEU A 39 11.23 4.62 -4.17
C LEU A 39 10.26 3.48 -4.53
N GLY A 40 10.44 2.30 -3.93
CA GLY A 40 9.53 1.17 -4.08
C GLY A 40 8.08 1.52 -3.74
N GLU A 41 7.86 2.24 -2.64
CA GLU A 41 6.51 2.71 -2.24
C GLU A 41 5.91 3.73 -3.21
N VAL A 42 6.74 4.63 -3.75
CA VAL A 42 6.31 5.57 -4.80
C VAL A 42 5.85 4.78 -6.03
N VAL A 43 6.67 3.86 -6.53
CA VAL A 43 6.38 3.05 -7.73
C VAL A 43 5.12 2.20 -7.53
N ALA A 44 4.99 1.54 -6.36
CA ALA A 44 3.83 0.76 -6.00
C ALA A 44 2.55 1.60 -5.97
N THR A 45 2.59 2.77 -5.34
CA THR A 45 1.42 3.65 -5.22
C THR A 45 1.03 4.23 -6.59
N VAL A 46 2.02 4.63 -7.40
CA VAL A 46 1.78 5.15 -8.75
C VAL A 46 1.09 4.11 -9.61
N GLY A 47 1.63 2.90 -9.72
CA GLY A 47 1.04 1.89 -10.59
C GLY A 47 -0.32 1.41 -10.09
N LEU A 48 -0.55 1.32 -8.76
CA LEU A 48 -1.85 0.99 -8.21
C LEU A 48 -2.93 2.00 -8.63
N LEU A 49 -2.62 3.29 -8.49
CA LEU A 49 -3.56 4.35 -8.86
C LEU A 49 -3.75 4.43 -10.37
N LEU A 50 -2.69 4.23 -11.17
CA LEU A 50 -2.83 4.12 -12.62
C LEU A 50 -3.76 2.98 -13.01
N VAL A 51 -3.61 1.79 -12.40
CA VAL A 51 -4.50 0.65 -12.62
C VAL A 51 -5.95 1.00 -12.28
N VAL A 52 -6.21 1.52 -11.08
CA VAL A 52 -7.57 1.84 -10.62
C VAL A 52 -8.21 2.89 -11.53
N PHE A 53 -7.53 4.01 -11.74
CA PHE A 53 -8.12 5.13 -12.48
C PHE A 53 -8.16 4.88 -13.98
N SER A 54 -7.24 4.11 -14.57
CA SER A 54 -7.37 3.72 -15.99
C SER A 54 -8.62 2.90 -16.23
N LEU A 55 -8.99 1.99 -15.31
CA LEU A 55 -10.23 1.24 -15.40
C LEU A 55 -11.46 2.11 -15.20
N VAL A 56 -11.41 3.10 -14.29
CA VAL A 56 -12.49 4.07 -14.10
C VAL A 56 -12.66 4.96 -15.33
N CYS A 57 -11.59 5.58 -15.84
CA CYS A 57 -11.60 6.45 -17.00
C CYS A 57 -12.02 5.75 -18.29
N THR A 58 -11.83 4.43 -18.38
CA THR A 58 -12.25 3.63 -19.54
C THR A 58 -13.56 2.87 -19.31
N SER A 59 -14.29 3.15 -18.23
CA SER A 59 -15.56 2.51 -17.88
C SER A 59 -15.50 0.98 -17.75
N ARG A 60 -14.35 0.45 -17.30
CA ARG A 60 -14.07 -0.99 -17.12
C ARG A 60 -13.99 -1.39 -15.65
N THR A 61 -14.79 -0.75 -14.80
CA THR A 61 -14.76 -0.91 -13.34
C THR A 61 -15.10 -2.32 -12.87
N ALA A 62 -15.80 -3.13 -13.68
CA ALA A 62 -16.07 -4.54 -13.41
C ALA A 62 -14.78 -5.38 -13.21
N HIS A 63 -13.64 -4.92 -13.75
CA HIS A 63 -12.36 -5.61 -13.64
C HIS A 63 -11.53 -5.21 -12.41
N LEU A 64 -11.95 -4.17 -11.65
CA LEU A 64 -11.20 -3.65 -10.52
C LEU A 64 -10.77 -4.72 -9.50
N PRO A 65 -11.63 -5.65 -9.03
CA PRO A 65 -11.26 -6.54 -7.94
C PRO A 65 -10.04 -7.40 -8.24
N TYR A 66 -10.00 -8.04 -9.41
CA TYR A 66 -8.91 -8.95 -9.75
C TYR A 66 -7.68 -8.23 -10.31
N VAL A 67 -7.85 -7.11 -11.03
CA VAL A 67 -6.69 -6.35 -11.55
C VAL A 67 -5.95 -5.64 -10.42
N VAL A 68 -6.66 -5.08 -9.43
CA VAL A 68 -6.05 -4.51 -8.22
C VAL A 68 -5.34 -5.61 -7.42
N GLY A 69 -5.98 -6.76 -7.22
CA GLY A 69 -5.36 -7.90 -6.56
C GLY A 69 -4.10 -8.39 -7.27
N ALA A 70 -4.14 -8.53 -8.59
CA ALA A 70 -2.98 -8.91 -9.41
C ALA A 70 -1.87 -7.86 -9.35
N TYR A 71 -2.20 -6.57 -9.35
CA TYR A 71 -1.19 -5.51 -9.24
C TYR A 71 -0.51 -5.54 -7.88
N ILE A 72 -1.25 -5.59 -6.77
CA ILE A 72 -0.67 -5.65 -5.42
C ILE A 72 0.16 -6.93 -5.24
N GLY A 73 -0.35 -8.08 -5.71
CA GLY A 73 0.38 -9.34 -5.69
C GLY A 73 1.67 -9.30 -6.51
N GLY A 74 1.66 -8.69 -7.69
CA GLY A 74 2.87 -8.47 -8.48
C GLY A 74 3.83 -7.48 -7.84
N ALA A 75 3.31 -6.36 -7.32
CA ALA A 75 4.10 -5.31 -6.69
C ALA A 75 4.79 -5.80 -5.42
N TYR A 76 4.20 -6.75 -4.70
CA TYR A 76 4.88 -7.46 -3.62
C TYR A 76 6.20 -8.10 -4.07
N TYR A 77 6.27 -8.64 -5.29
CA TYR A 77 7.47 -9.28 -5.84
C TYR A 77 8.42 -8.31 -6.55
N PHE A 78 7.92 -7.37 -7.36
CA PHE A 78 8.79 -6.52 -8.17
C PHE A 78 9.28 -5.26 -7.43
N THR A 79 8.66 -4.87 -6.32
CA THR A 79 9.14 -3.73 -5.53
C THR A 79 10.03 -4.18 -4.39
N SER A 80 11.11 -3.44 -4.17
CA SER A 80 12.02 -3.61 -3.04
C SER A 80 11.33 -3.46 -1.67
N SER A 81 10.25 -2.69 -1.60
CA SER A 81 9.51 -2.40 -0.35
C SER A 81 8.45 -3.43 0.02
N THR A 82 8.15 -4.40 -0.85
CA THR A 82 6.97 -5.30 -0.74
C THR A 82 5.62 -4.58 -0.80
N SER A 83 5.56 -3.43 -1.49
CA SER A 83 4.35 -2.67 -1.88
C SER A 83 3.28 -2.52 -0.79
N PHE A 84 3.54 -1.68 0.21
CA PHE A 84 2.51 -1.37 1.20
C PHE A 84 1.43 -0.49 0.56
N ALA A 85 1.83 0.56 -0.17
CA ALA A 85 0.99 1.40 -1.03
C ALA A 85 -0.32 1.92 -0.39
N ASN A 86 -0.39 1.92 0.95
CA ASN A 86 -1.60 2.20 1.70
C ASN A 86 -1.24 2.55 3.17
N PRO A 87 -1.55 3.79 3.64
CA PRO A 87 -1.21 4.21 4.99
C PRO A 87 -1.85 3.37 6.10
N ALA A 88 -3.09 2.91 5.92
CA ALA A 88 -3.77 2.08 6.92
C ALA A 88 -3.10 0.70 7.06
N VAL A 89 -2.69 0.11 5.95
CA VAL A 89 -1.92 -1.15 5.94
C VAL A 89 -0.55 -0.95 6.60
N THR A 90 0.14 0.16 6.30
CA THR A 90 1.40 0.51 6.95
C THR A 90 1.25 0.60 8.47
N ILE A 91 0.18 1.23 8.96
CA ILE A 91 -0.11 1.32 10.40
C ILE A 91 -0.41 -0.07 10.98
N GLY A 92 -1.28 -0.86 10.36
CA GLY A 92 -1.60 -2.20 10.87
C GLY A 92 -0.36 -3.08 10.99
N ARG A 93 0.54 -3.04 10.00
CA ARG A 93 1.77 -3.83 9.96
C ARG A 93 2.81 -3.44 11.01
N THR A 94 2.64 -2.33 11.74
CA THR A 94 3.50 -2.05 12.91
C THR A 94 3.18 -2.95 14.10
N LEU A 95 2.05 -3.64 14.08
CA LEU A 95 1.54 -4.49 15.18
C LEU A 95 1.79 -6.00 14.96
N SER A 96 2.71 -6.34 14.06
CA SER A 96 3.16 -7.72 13.85
C SER A 96 4.68 -7.76 13.64
N ASP A 97 5.42 -8.41 14.54
CA ASP A 97 6.87 -8.59 14.39
C ASP A 97 7.22 -9.84 13.57
N THR A 98 6.93 -9.77 12.27
CA THR A 98 7.20 -10.84 11.30
C THR A 98 7.91 -10.28 10.07
N PHE A 99 8.19 -11.10 9.06
CA PHE A 99 8.69 -10.61 7.77
C PHE A 99 7.75 -9.56 7.14
N ALA A 100 6.45 -9.61 7.48
CA ALA A 100 5.48 -8.61 7.06
C ALA A 100 5.53 -7.34 7.92
N GLY A 101 6.21 -7.31 9.06
CA GLY A 101 6.26 -6.16 9.94
C GLY A 101 6.96 -4.93 9.36
N ILE A 102 6.72 -3.78 10.00
CA ILE A 102 7.49 -2.55 9.82
C ILE A 102 7.67 -1.85 11.17
N ASP A 103 8.90 -1.49 11.51
CA ASP A 103 9.19 -0.69 12.69
C ASP A 103 8.36 0.62 12.67
N PRO A 104 7.64 0.97 13.77
CA PRO A 104 6.81 2.17 13.83
C PRO A 104 7.54 3.47 13.44
N THR A 105 8.85 3.54 13.69
CA THR A 105 9.69 4.70 13.34
C THR A 105 9.91 4.84 11.84
N CYS A 106 9.77 3.75 11.06
CA CYS A 106 9.89 3.74 9.60
C CYS A 106 8.57 4.10 8.90
N ALA A 107 7.43 3.88 9.55
CA ALA A 107 6.10 4.08 8.98
C ALA A 107 5.83 5.50 8.42
N PRO A 108 6.22 6.60 9.10
CA PRO A 108 5.97 7.96 8.58
C PRO A 108 6.60 8.20 7.21
N MET A 109 7.80 7.67 6.98
CA MET A 109 8.51 7.85 5.72
C MET A 109 7.86 7.06 4.58
N PHE A 110 7.37 5.84 4.86
CA PHE A 110 6.57 5.06 3.91
C PHE A 110 5.28 5.80 3.52
N ILE A 111 4.55 6.31 4.50
CA ILE A 111 3.30 7.06 4.27
C ILE A 111 3.57 8.32 3.43
N LEU A 112 4.64 9.07 3.75
CA LEU A 112 5.04 10.24 2.98
C LEU A 112 5.34 9.88 1.52
N MET A 113 6.06 8.78 1.27
CA MET A 113 6.38 8.32 -0.08
C MET A 113 5.16 7.82 -0.85
N GLN A 114 4.19 7.20 -0.17
CA GLN A 114 2.89 6.88 -0.77
C GLN A 114 2.17 8.17 -1.21
N VAL A 115 2.16 9.23 -0.39
CA VAL A 115 1.58 10.54 -0.76
C VAL A 115 2.31 11.17 -1.95
N VAL A 116 3.64 11.08 -2.02
CA VAL A 116 4.41 11.50 -3.20
C VAL A 116 3.96 10.71 -4.43
N GLY A 117 3.79 9.39 -4.29
CA GLY A 117 3.26 8.52 -5.34
C GLY A 117 1.87 8.93 -5.81
N VAL A 118 0.98 9.35 -4.91
CA VAL A 118 -0.33 9.93 -5.29
C VAL A 118 -0.15 11.16 -6.18
N GLY A 119 0.74 12.09 -5.80
CA GLY A 119 1.02 13.29 -6.59
C GLY A 119 1.50 12.97 -8.00
N VAL A 120 2.44 12.03 -8.13
CA VAL A 120 2.95 11.56 -9.42
C VAL A 120 1.85 10.88 -10.24
N ALA A 121 1.06 10.01 -9.62
CA ALA A 121 -0.05 9.32 -10.29
C ALA A 121 -1.08 10.30 -10.84
N VAL A 122 -1.44 11.33 -10.06
CA VAL A 122 -2.39 12.37 -10.49
C VAL A 122 -1.86 13.13 -11.70
N ALA A 123 -0.58 13.49 -11.73
CA ALA A 123 0.02 14.14 -12.88
C ALA A 123 -0.02 13.25 -14.14
N LEU A 124 0.35 11.97 -14.00
CA LEU A 124 0.33 10.99 -15.08
C LEU A 124 -1.10 10.74 -15.60
N LEU A 125 -2.07 10.58 -14.71
CA LEU A 125 -3.46 10.35 -15.09
C LEU A 125 -4.03 11.51 -15.89
N ARG A 126 -3.73 12.77 -15.52
CA ARG A 126 -4.16 13.95 -16.29
C ARG A 126 -3.53 13.99 -17.68
N ALA A 127 -2.28 13.55 -17.81
CA ALA A 127 -1.59 13.50 -19.10
C ALA A 127 -2.13 12.36 -19.99
N LEU A 128 -2.42 11.19 -19.40
CA LEU A 128 -2.88 9.99 -20.12
C LEU A 128 -4.38 10.02 -20.45
N PHE A 129 -5.18 10.64 -19.60
CA PHE A 129 -6.64 10.78 -19.77
C PHE A 129 -7.04 12.26 -19.70
N PRO A 130 -6.73 13.06 -20.74
CA PRO A 130 -7.15 14.45 -20.79
C PRO A 130 -8.68 14.52 -20.78
N THR A 131 -9.24 15.36 -19.91
CA THR A 131 -10.68 15.68 -19.98
C THR A 131 -10.91 16.48 -21.26
N ALA A 132 -11.81 16.05 -22.13
CA ALA A 132 -12.20 16.85 -23.30
C ALA A 132 -12.78 18.18 -22.80
N SER A 133 -12.15 19.28 -23.23
CA SER A 133 -12.58 20.66 -22.97
C SER A 133 -13.92 20.98 -23.61
#